data_AF-A0A9W7VYL6-F1
#
_entry.id   AF-A0A9W7VYL6-F1
#
_cell.length_a   1.000
_cell.length_b   1.000
_cell.length_c   1.000
_cell.angle_alpha   90.00
_cell.angle_beta   90.00
_cell.angle_gamma   90.00
#
_symmetry.space_group_name_H-M   'P 1'
#
loop_
_entity.id
_entity.type
_entity.pdbx_description
1 polymer ?
#
loop_
_entity_poly.entity_id
_entity_poly.type
_entity_poly.pdbx_seq_one_letter_code
_entity_poly.pdbx_strand_id
1 'polypeptide(L)'
;MTLIYSPLNLTAFVHLVGHLHDVGYPAHWLNETLSEMLTGRITTAVRPPRSEPLNIKEAQALWPAISQSTVPFVAELSTLLSIWQLALPFGLIACSLPDIDKVRNPSAIRYATSTPAFVLALWKLELLPPRSNLRHYLLSDEKPCKARSVTVPRRWTWDRETKIASFWLRQDVMEKIKSGTWMIAILRTDDWEF
;
A
#
# COMPACT_ATOMS: atom_id res chain seq x y z
N MET A 1 -7.53 -22.53 -2.70
CA MET A 1 -6.90 -21.19 -2.61
C MET A 1 -7.87 -20.16 -3.20
N THR A 2 -8.27 -19.12 -2.44
CA THR A 2 -9.21 -18.09 -2.97
C THR A 2 -8.43 -16.80 -3.20
N LEU A 3 -8.48 -16.27 -4.43
CA LEU A 3 -7.88 -14.97 -4.74
C LEU A 3 -8.80 -13.86 -4.22
N ILE A 4 -8.25 -12.93 -3.45
CA ILE A 4 -9.01 -11.76 -2.98
C ILE A 4 -8.84 -10.67 -4.03
N TYR A 5 -9.94 -10.37 -4.74
CA TYR A 5 -9.97 -9.33 -5.75
C TYR A 5 -10.13 -7.97 -5.08
N SER A 6 -9.01 -7.26 -4.90
CA SER A 6 -9.00 -5.84 -4.55
C SER A 6 -8.71 -5.03 -5.82
N PRO A 7 -9.73 -4.45 -6.50
CA PRO A 7 -9.54 -3.79 -7.80
C PRO A 7 -8.68 -2.53 -7.69
N LEU A 8 -8.63 -1.90 -6.51
CA LEU A 8 -7.85 -0.69 -6.23
C LEU A 8 -6.58 -1.04 -5.45
N ASN A 9 -5.63 -1.70 -6.11
CA ASN A 9 -4.35 -2.10 -5.53
C ASN A 9 -3.15 -1.48 -6.29
N LEU A 10 -1.95 -1.58 -5.71
CA LEU A 10 -0.75 -1.02 -6.33
C LEU A 10 -0.31 -1.75 -7.60
N THR A 11 -0.68 -3.02 -7.78
CA THR A 11 -0.51 -3.75 -9.05
C THR A 11 -1.29 -3.06 -10.17
N ALA A 12 -2.57 -2.72 -9.95
CA ALA A 12 -3.39 -1.99 -10.92
C ALA A 12 -2.81 -0.59 -11.21
N PHE A 13 -2.26 0.08 -10.18
CA PHE A 13 -1.58 1.35 -10.36
C PHE A 13 -0.33 1.23 -11.25
N VAL A 14 0.53 0.23 -11.04
CA VAL A 14 1.72 0.08 -11.89
C VAL A 14 1.36 -0.28 -13.34
N HIS A 15 0.30 -1.07 -13.56
CA HIS A 15 -0.24 -1.26 -14.91
C HIS A 15 -0.76 0.05 -15.53
N LEU A 16 -1.46 0.89 -14.76
CA LEU A 16 -1.91 2.20 -15.21
C LEU A 16 -0.72 3.08 -15.61
N VAL A 17 0.37 3.07 -14.86
CA VAL A 17 1.60 3.80 -15.21
C VAL A 17 2.18 3.33 -16.54
N GLY A 18 2.23 2.02 -16.78
CA GLY A 18 2.63 1.48 -18.09
C GLY A 18 1.70 1.95 -19.22
N HIS A 19 0.40 1.90 -18.98
CA HIS A 19 -0.59 2.38 -19.96
C HIS A 19 -0.45 3.88 -20.26
N LEU A 20 -0.19 4.72 -19.25
CA LEU A 20 0.03 6.16 -19.45
C LEU A 20 1.24 6.40 -20.36
N HIS A 21 2.32 5.64 -20.20
CA HIS A 21 3.45 5.71 -21.12
C HIS A 21 3.03 5.37 -22.55
N ASP A 22 2.28 4.27 -22.73
CA ASP A 22 1.82 3.83 -24.06
C ASP A 22 0.90 4.86 -24.74
N VAL A 23 0.15 5.65 -23.96
CA VAL A 23 -0.71 6.75 -24.44
C VAL A 23 0.09 8.04 -24.72
N GLY A 24 1.39 8.06 -24.42
CA GLY A 24 2.31 9.14 -24.80
C GLY A 24 2.75 10.04 -23.63
N TYR A 25 2.47 9.67 -22.38
CA TYR A 25 3.02 10.41 -21.25
C TYR A 25 4.55 10.20 -21.15
N PRO A 26 5.34 11.27 -20.98
CA PRO A 26 6.79 11.16 -20.90
C PRO A 26 7.26 10.26 -19.75
N ALA A 27 8.17 9.34 -20.04
CA ALA A 27 8.75 8.41 -19.06
C ALA A 27 9.33 9.12 -17.83
N HIS A 28 9.96 10.29 -18.01
CA HIS A 28 10.58 11.03 -16.92
C HIS A 28 9.54 11.57 -15.91
N TRP A 29 8.34 11.98 -16.34
CA TRP A 29 7.25 12.39 -15.44
C TRP A 29 6.73 11.23 -14.60
N LEU A 30 6.56 10.07 -15.23
CA LEU A 30 6.11 8.85 -14.56
C LEU A 30 7.16 8.39 -13.54
N ASN A 31 8.44 8.41 -13.92
CA ASN A 31 9.54 8.06 -13.04
C ASN A 31 9.68 9.04 -11.86
N GLU A 32 9.52 10.36 -12.08
CA GLU A 32 9.53 11.37 -11.03
C GLU A 32 8.41 11.12 -10.02
N THR A 33 7.19 10.89 -10.50
CA THR A 33 6.03 10.57 -9.66
C THR A 33 6.27 9.31 -8.81
N LEU A 34 6.77 8.23 -9.43
CA LEU A 34 7.09 6.99 -8.71
C LEU A 34 8.20 7.21 -7.67
N SER A 35 9.22 8.00 -8.03
CA SER A 35 10.35 8.32 -7.15
C SER A 35 9.87 9.10 -5.93
N GLU A 36 9.03 10.12 -6.12
CA GLU A 36 8.41 10.88 -5.03
C GLU A 36 7.61 9.96 -4.10
N MET A 37 6.74 9.11 -4.65
CA MET A 37 5.97 8.14 -3.87
C MET A 37 6.87 7.22 -3.05
N LEU A 38 8.02 6.80 -3.59
CA LEU A 38 9.00 5.95 -2.90
C LEU A 38 9.75 6.69 -1.77
N THR A 39 9.84 8.02 -1.80
CA THR A 39 10.38 8.80 -0.67
C THR A 39 9.50 8.75 0.59
N GLY A 40 8.25 8.26 0.44
CA GLY A 40 7.28 8.23 1.53
C GLY A 40 6.44 9.50 1.65
N ARG A 41 6.62 10.48 0.75
CA ARG A 41 5.83 11.71 0.71
C ARG A 41 5.57 12.15 -0.73
N ILE A 42 4.37 12.68 -0.96
CA ILE A 42 3.98 13.32 -2.20
C ILE A 42 3.28 14.65 -1.89
N THR A 43 3.54 15.68 -2.68
CA THR A 43 2.84 16.96 -2.53
C THR A 43 1.64 16.99 -3.47
N THR A 44 0.43 17.09 -2.94
CA THR A 44 -0.79 17.05 -3.77
C THR A 44 -1.94 17.87 -3.18
N ALA A 45 -2.78 18.39 -4.07
CA ALA A 45 -4.06 19.02 -3.76
C ALA A 45 -5.19 17.98 -3.57
N VAL A 46 -4.98 16.72 -3.97
CA VAL A 46 -6.00 15.68 -3.84
C VAL A 46 -6.18 15.28 -2.37
N ARG A 47 -7.39 14.88 -1.99
CA ARG A 47 -7.71 14.37 -0.65
C ARG A 47 -8.29 12.96 -0.72
N PRO A 48 -7.97 12.09 0.25
CA PRO A 48 -8.65 10.81 0.35
C PRO A 48 -10.16 10.98 0.58
N PRO A 49 -11.02 10.12 0.01
CA PRO A 49 -12.46 10.16 0.25
C PRO A 49 -12.81 10.10 1.74
N ARG A 50 -13.78 10.90 2.17
CA ARG A 50 -14.38 10.95 3.51
C ARG A 50 -15.79 10.41 3.53
N SER A 51 -16.50 10.57 2.44
CA SER A 51 -17.82 9.97 2.24
C SER A 51 -17.74 8.63 1.54
N GLU A 52 -18.65 7.72 1.92
CA GLU A 52 -18.82 6.42 1.30
C GLU A 52 -20.30 6.22 0.95
N PRO A 53 -20.69 6.24 -0.35
CA PRO A 53 -19.85 6.52 -1.52
C PRO A 53 -19.32 7.97 -1.58
N LEU A 54 -18.26 8.20 -2.38
CA LEU A 54 -17.66 9.53 -2.57
C LEU A 54 -18.69 10.53 -3.10
N ASN A 55 -18.90 11.61 -2.34
CA ASN A 55 -19.80 12.69 -2.68
C ASN A 55 -19.22 13.55 -3.82
N ILE A 56 -20.06 13.92 -4.78
CA ILE A 56 -19.65 14.77 -5.92
C ILE A 56 -19.08 16.11 -5.45
N LYS A 57 -19.66 16.73 -4.42
CA LYS A 57 -19.15 17.99 -3.86
C LYS A 57 -17.75 17.82 -3.27
N GLU A 58 -17.49 16.66 -2.69
CA GLU A 58 -16.17 16.31 -2.17
C GLU A 58 -15.17 16.09 -3.30
N ALA A 59 -15.56 15.37 -4.35
CA ALA A 59 -14.73 15.12 -5.53
C ALA A 59 -14.35 16.41 -6.29
N GLN A 60 -15.21 17.43 -6.26
CA GLN A 60 -15.01 18.71 -6.93
C GLN A 60 -14.34 19.76 -6.03
N ALA A 61 -14.09 19.45 -4.76
CA ALA A 61 -13.51 20.40 -3.82
C ALA A 61 -12.06 20.72 -4.18
N LEU A 62 -11.73 22.01 -4.21
CA LEU A 62 -10.37 22.50 -4.43
C LEU A 62 -9.67 22.67 -3.08
N TRP A 63 -8.54 22.01 -2.92
CA TRP A 63 -7.74 22.07 -1.70
C TRP A 63 -6.33 22.61 -1.99
N PRO A 64 -5.68 23.27 -1.02
CA PRO A 64 -4.28 23.63 -1.15
C PRO A 64 -3.41 22.36 -1.23
N ALA A 65 -2.29 22.46 -1.95
CA ALA A 65 -1.32 21.38 -2.01
C ALA A 65 -0.68 21.17 -0.62
N ILE A 66 -0.69 19.93 -0.14
CA ILE A 66 -0.03 19.56 1.12
C ILE A 66 0.86 18.33 0.89
N SER A 67 1.84 18.14 1.77
CA SER A 67 2.62 16.91 1.81
C SER A 67 1.81 15.78 2.43
N GLN A 68 1.46 14.78 1.64
CA GLN A 68 0.78 13.56 2.05
C GLN A 68 1.77 12.41 2.19
N SER A 69 1.55 11.56 3.19
CA SER A 69 2.40 10.40 3.45
C SER A 69 2.00 9.22 2.57
N THR A 70 2.97 8.69 1.83
CA THR A 70 2.85 7.40 1.10
C THR A 70 3.54 6.25 1.84
N VAL A 71 4.17 6.52 2.99
CA VAL A 71 4.98 5.55 3.76
C VAL A 71 4.31 4.17 3.93
N PRO A 72 2.99 4.06 4.23
CA PRO A 72 2.35 2.76 4.44
C PRO A 72 2.37 1.84 3.22
N PHE A 73 2.56 2.42 2.04
CA PHE A 73 2.52 1.74 0.75
C PHE A 73 3.91 1.62 0.11
N VAL A 74 4.94 2.32 0.63
CA VAL A 74 6.31 2.30 0.08
C VAL A 74 6.87 0.88 0.03
N ALA A 75 6.65 0.08 1.08
CA ALA A 75 7.18 -1.29 1.14
C ALA A 75 6.57 -2.17 0.03
N GLU A 76 5.26 -2.09 -0.20
CA GLU A 76 4.59 -2.81 -1.29
C GLU A 76 5.00 -2.25 -2.65
N LEU A 77 4.99 -0.92 -2.83
CA LEU A 77 5.31 -0.26 -4.10
C LEU A 77 6.73 -0.58 -4.55
N SER A 78 7.73 -0.42 -3.67
CA SER A 78 9.12 -0.76 -3.97
C SER A 78 9.29 -2.25 -4.30
N THR A 79 8.56 -3.13 -3.61
CA THR A 79 8.56 -4.57 -3.92
C THR A 79 8.00 -4.82 -5.32
N LEU A 80 6.83 -4.26 -5.65
CA LEU A 80 6.20 -4.44 -6.96
C LEU A 80 7.04 -3.87 -8.10
N LEU A 81 7.60 -2.67 -7.93
CA LEU A 81 8.46 -2.07 -8.93
C LEU A 81 9.73 -2.89 -9.17
N SER A 82 10.27 -3.55 -8.13
CA SER A 82 11.43 -4.45 -8.29
C SER A 82 11.06 -5.70 -9.10
N ILE A 83 9.86 -6.27 -8.87
CA ILE A 83 9.37 -7.43 -9.63
C ILE A 83 9.10 -7.04 -11.10
N TRP A 84 8.57 -5.84 -11.34
CA TRP A 84 8.05 -5.43 -12.65
C TRP A 84 8.95 -4.48 -13.43
N GLN A 85 10.15 -4.16 -12.92
CA GLN A 85 11.06 -3.23 -13.58
C GLN A 85 11.34 -3.58 -15.05
N LEU A 86 11.43 -4.88 -15.38
CA LEU A 86 11.69 -5.37 -16.73
C LEU A 86 10.44 -5.39 -17.63
N ALA A 87 9.25 -5.28 -17.03
CA ALA A 87 7.98 -5.27 -17.74
C ALA A 87 7.45 -3.86 -18.00
N LEU A 88 8.03 -2.83 -17.34
CA LEU A 88 7.67 -1.45 -17.60
C LEU A 88 8.23 -1.00 -18.95
N PRO A 89 7.49 -0.20 -19.73
CA PRO A 89 7.94 0.26 -21.04
C PRO A 89 9.01 1.36 -20.97
N PHE A 90 9.51 1.68 -19.77
CA PHE A 90 10.57 2.64 -19.51
C PHE A 90 11.42 2.21 -18.31
N GLY A 91 12.66 2.70 -18.25
CA GLY A 91 13.57 2.43 -17.14
C GLY A 91 13.22 3.25 -15.90
N LEU A 92 13.23 2.62 -14.73
CA LEU A 92 13.13 3.30 -13.44
C LEU A 92 14.51 3.80 -13.03
N ILE A 93 14.63 5.11 -12.77
CA ILE A 93 15.81 5.75 -12.19
C ILE A 93 15.66 5.89 -10.67
N ALA A 94 14.49 5.51 -10.13
CA ALA A 94 14.12 5.73 -8.74
C ALA A 94 15.15 5.21 -7.73
N CYS A 95 15.46 6.05 -6.74
CA CYS A 95 16.38 5.73 -5.67
C CYS A 95 15.91 4.51 -4.85
N SER A 96 16.77 3.50 -4.71
CA SER A 96 16.70 2.41 -3.72
C SER A 96 15.58 1.36 -3.86
N LEU A 97 15.29 0.93 -5.10
CA LEU A 97 14.58 -0.35 -5.26
C LEU A 97 15.40 -1.49 -4.59
N PRO A 98 14.76 -2.39 -3.82
CA PRO A 98 15.44 -3.58 -3.34
C PRO A 98 15.87 -4.44 -4.52
N ASP A 99 16.99 -5.14 -4.36
CA ASP A 99 17.36 -6.21 -5.28
C ASP A 99 16.24 -7.26 -5.34
N ILE A 100 16.02 -7.84 -6.52
CA ILE A 100 14.97 -8.85 -6.72
C ILE A 100 15.21 -10.07 -5.82
N ASP A 101 16.48 -10.41 -5.56
CA ASP A 101 16.87 -11.49 -4.64
C ASP A 101 16.48 -11.20 -3.18
N LYS A 102 16.25 -9.93 -2.85
CA LYS A 102 15.79 -9.47 -1.53
C LYS A 102 14.26 -9.35 -1.47
N VAL A 103 13.53 -9.66 -2.54
CA VAL A 103 12.08 -9.75 -2.53
C VAL A 103 11.66 -11.18 -2.16
N ARG A 104 10.87 -11.33 -1.09
CA ARG A 104 10.40 -12.63 -0.63
C ARG A 104 8.89 -12.77 -0.80
N ASN A 105 8.41 -14.00 -0.94
CA ASN A 105 7.00 -14.36 -0.82
C ASN A 105 6.77 -15.09 0.52
N PRO A 106 6.78 -14.39 1.66
CA PRO A 106 6.41 -15.01 2.92
C PRO A 106 5.00 -15.61 2.82
N SER A 107 4.93 -16.91 3.09
CA SER A 107 3.70 -17.64 3.43
C SER A 107 3.76 -17.86 4.93
N ALA A 108 2.79 -17.39 5.71
CA ALA A 108 2.47 -17.83 7.09
C ALA A 108 2.07 -16.67 8.00
N ILE A 109 0.93 -16.05 7.73
CA ILE A 109 0.19 -15.38 8.81
C ILE A 109 -1.10 -16.13 9.03
N ARG A 110 -1.28 -16.65 10.26
CA ARG A 110 -2.48 -17.35 10.68
C ARG A 110 -3.54 -16.39 11.19
N TYR A 111 -4.72 -16.41 10.57
CA TYR A 111 -5.83 -15.53 10.96
C TYR A 111 -7.20 -16.20 10.77
N ALA A 112 -8.23 -15.74 11.48
CA ALA A 112 -9.59 -16.24 11.33
C ALA A 112 -10.54 -15.08 11.07
N THR A 113 -11.01 -14.94 9.84
CA THR A 113 -12.07 -13.99 9.47
C THR A 113 -13.11 -14.70 8.60
N SER A 114 -14.38 -14.44 8.89
CA SER A 114 -15.55 -14.90 8.15
C SER A 114 -16.09 -13.85 7.16
N THR A 115 -15.52 -12.64 7.15
CA THR A 115 -15.96 -11.51 6.31
C THR A 115 -15.10 -11.36 5.05
N PRO A 116 -15.67 -10.90 3.92
CA PRO A 116 -14.90 -10.56 2.73
C PRO A 116 -14.02 -9.35 3.06
N ALA A 117 -12.75 -9.61 3.31
CA ALA A 117 -11.76 -8.61 3.67
C ALA A 117 -10.74 -8.48 2.53
N PHE A 118 -10.33 -7.25 2.23
CA PHE A 118 -9.65 -6.92 0.97
C PHE A 118 -8.19 -6.51 1.17
N VAL A 119 -7.81 -6.17 2.39
CA VAL A 119 -6.53 -5.54 2.68
C VAL A 119 -5.88 -6.20 3.87
N LEU A 120 -4.59 -6.54 3.72
CA LEU A 120 -3.75 -6.95 4.83
C LEU A 120 -3.10 -5.69 5.42
N ALA A 121 -3.23 -5.48 6.73
CA ALA A 121 -2.59 -4.39 7.44
C ALA A 121 -1.65 -4.95 8.50
N LEU A 122 -0.42 -4.42 8.52
CA LEU A 122 0.60 -4.76 9.50
C LEU A 122 1.03 -3.49 10.22
N TRP A 123 1.07 -3.52 11.55
CA TRP A 123 1.55 -2.38 12.33
C TRP A 123 2.20 -2.76 13.65
N LYS A 124 2.98 -1.85 14.23
CA LYS A 124 3.56 -2.02 15.57
C LYS A 124 2.51 -1.80 16.66
N LEU A 125 2.37 -2.77 17.56
CA LEU A 125 1.35 -2.74 18.63
C LEU A 125 1.50 -1.53 19.57
N GLU A 126 2.73 -1.10 19.83
CA GLU A 126 3.05 0.04 20.71
C GLU A 126 2.48 1.38 20.20
N LEU A 127 2.16 1.48 18.90
CA LEU A 127 1.81 2.74 18.26
C LEU A 127 0.32 2.89 17.97
N LEU A 128 -0.41 1.78 17.99
CA LEU A 128 -1.83 1.70 17.62
C LEU A 128 -2.54 0.75 18.60
N PRO A 129 -3.30 1.30 19.57
CA PRO A 129 -4.05 0.47 20.49
C PRO A 129 -5.15 -0.32 19.75
N PRO A 130 -5.52 -1.51 20.25
CA PRO A 130 -6.65 -2.29 19.69
C PRO A 130 -7.94 -1.48 19.65
N ARG A 131 -8.85 -1.77 18.71
CA ARG A 131 -10.14 -1.04 18.52
C ARG A 131 -9.99 0.40 18.02
N SER A 132 -8.90 0.69 17.33
CA SER A 132 -8.72 1.98 16.67
C SER A 132 -9.16 1.88 15.21
N ASN A 133 -9.65 2.98 14.63
CA ASN A 133 -9.88 3.03 13.19
C ASN A 133 -8.56 3.32 12.46
N LEU A 134 -8.05 2.37 11.66
CA LEU A 134 -6.76 2.50 10.98
C LEU A 134 -6.74 3.66 9.98
N ARG A 135 -7.89 4.01 9.39
CA ARG A 135 -8.02 5.07 8.39
C ARG A 135 -7.48 6.40 8.91
N HIS A 136 -7.81 6.76 10.16
CA HIS A 136 -7.36 8.01 10.78
C HIS A 136 -5.82 8.14 10.88
N TYR A 137 -5.09 7.03 10.82
CA TYR A 137 -3.63 7.02 10.87
C TYR A 137 -2.96 7.03 9.50
N LEU A 138 -3.73 6.71 8.44
CA LEU A 138 -3.32 6.79 7.04
C LEU A 138 -3.59 8.19 6.46
N LEU A 139 -4.55 8.94 7.01
CA LEU A 139 -4.89 10.30 6.60
C LEU A 139 -3.86 11.31 7.13
N SER A 140 -3.15 11.97 6.21
CA SER A 140 -2.05 12.92 6.57
C SER A 140 -2.53 14.32 6.94
N ASP A 141 -3.79 14.62 6.67
CA ASP A 141 -4.42 15.93 6.79
C ASP A 141 -5.21 16.12 8.10
N GLU A 142 -5.41 15.07 8.91
CA GLU A 142 -6.22 15.15 10.14
C GLU A 142 -5.42 15.12 11.43
N LYS A 143 -4.24 14.46 11.47
CA LYS A 143 -3.33 14.35 12.62
C LYS A 143 -1.88 14.15 12.14
N PRO A 144 -0.85 14.40 12.97
CA PRO A 144 0.52 14.05 12.59
C PRO A 144 0.59 12.56 12.25
N CYS A 145 0.84 12.27 10.97
CA CYS A 145 0.82 10.93 10.41
C CYS A 145 1.76 10.00 11.20
N LYS A 146 1.20 9.03 11.94
CA LYS A 146 1.95 7.90 12.50
C LYS A 146 2.17 6.77 11.48
N ALA A 147 1.97 7.08 10.20
CA ALA A 147 2.09 6.21 9.03
C ALA A 147 3.42 5.47 8.88
N ARG A 148 4.48 5.89 9.61
CA ARG A 148 5.81 5.26 9.57
C ARG A 148 5.87 3.82 10.06
N SER A 149 4.81 3.32 10.69
CA SER A 149 4.79 1.99 11.29
C SER A 149 3.61 1.13 10.84
N VAL A 150 2.99 1.50 9.71
CA VAL A 150 1.97 0.70 9.05
C VAL A 150 2.54 0.22 7.72
N THR A 151 2.27 -1.03 7.36
CA THR A 151 2.53 -1.55 6.02
C THR A 151 1.27 -2.25 5.56
N VAL A 152 0.83 -1.93 4.35
CA VAL A 152 -0.47 -2.38 3.83
C VAL A 152 -0.28 -3.15 2.52
N PRO A 153 0.05 -4.45 2.55
CA PRO A 153 0.07 -5.27 1.35
C PRO A 153 -1.35 -5.44 0.81
N ARG A 154 -1.60 -4.90 -0.39
CA ARG A 154 -2.89 -5.04 -1.07
C ARG A 154 -2.96 -6.28 -1.96
N ARG A 155 -1.81 -6.82 -2.40
CA ARG A 155 -1.76 -8.11 -3.12
C ARG A 155 -1.33 -9.26 -2.21
N TRP A 156 -2.29 -10.14 -1.93
CA TRP A 156 -2.08 -11.32 -1.08
C TRP A 156 -3.05 -12.44 -1.46
N THR A 157 -2.74 -13.66 -1.03
CA THR A 157 -3.57 -14.84 -1.22
C THR A 157 -3.98 -15.41 0.13
N TRP A 158 -5.22 -15.88 0.23
CA TRP A 158 -5.74 -16.52 1.43
C TRP A 158 -6.03 -18.00 1.20
N ASP A 159 -5.40 -18.84 2.02
CA ASP A 159 -5.81 -20.22 2.20
C ASP A 159 -6.73 -20.33 3.42
N ARG A 160 -8.00 -20.64 3.16
CA ARG A 160 -9.03 -20.78 4.20
C ARG A 160 -8.84 -22.01 5.07
N GLU A 161 -8.30 -23.10 4.51
CA GLU A 161 -8.15 -24.38 5.22
C GLU A 161 -6.98 -24.29 6.21
N THR A 162 -5.82 -23.88 5.72
CA THR A 162 -4.62 -23.72 6.55
C THR A 162 -4.62 -22.41 7.35
N LYS A 163 -5.57 -21.51 7.03
CA LYS A 163 -5.66 -20.15 7.54
C LYS A 163 -4.38 -19.38 7.27
N ILE A 164 -3.76 -19.51 6.10
CA ILE A 164 -2.48 -18.86 5.79
C ILE A 164 -2.66 -17.74 4.77
N ALA A 165 -2.17 -16.55 5.11
CA ALA A 165 -1.95 -15.47 4.16
C ALA A 165 -0.53 -15.53 3.58
N SER A 166 -0.42 -15.35 2.26
CA SER A 166 0.85 -15.20 1.54
C SER A 166 0.85 -13.93 0.72
N PHE A 167 1.97 -13.21 0.69
CA PHE A 167 2.13 -11.95 -0.04
C PHE A 167 3.61 -11.69 -0.33
N TRP A 168 3.89 -10.84 -1.31
CA TRP A 168 5.25 -10.44 -1.64
C TRP A 168 5.65 -9.18 -0.86
N LEU A 169 6.82 -9.20 -0.24
CA LEU A 169 7.39 -8.04 0.44
C LEU A 169 8.92 -8.13 0.52
N ARG A 170 9.59 -6.98 0.50
CA ARG A 170 11.04 -6.87 0.72
C ARG A 170 11.50 -7.48 2.05
N GLN A 171 12.65 -8.16 2.02
CA GLN A 171 13.18 -8.93 3.14
C GLN A 171 13.43 -8.09 4.39
N ASP A 172 13.96 -6.88 4.26
CA ASP A 172 14.30 -6.02 5.40
C ASP A 172 13.06 -5.61 6.21
N VAL A 173 11.92 -5.43 5.54
CA VAL A 173 10.63 -5.16 6.20
C VAL A 173 10.13 -6.42 6.90
N MET A 174 10.25 -7.58 6.27
CA MET A 174 9.87 -8.85 6.89
C MET A 174 10.71 -9.20 8.12
N GLU A 175 12.01 -8.91 8.11
CA GLU A 175 12.87 -9.09 9.28
C GLU A 175 12.46 -8.16 10.44
N LYS A 176 12.11 -6.91 10.14
CA LYS A 176 11.55 -5.97 11.13
C LYS A 176 10.22 -6.43 11.72
N ILE A 177 9.37 -7.06 10.89
CA ILE A 177 8.09 -7.63 11.34
C ILE A 177 8.32 -8.83 12.26
N LYS A 178 9.25 -9.71 11.90
CA LYS A 178 9.58 -10.91 12.67
C LYS A 178 10.27 -10.62 14.00
N SER A 179 11.09 -9.56 14.07
CA SER A 179 11.86 -9.22 15.27
C SER A 179 11.11 -8.35 16.27
N GLY A 180 9.99 -7.73 15.88
CA GLY A 180 9.23 -6.82 16.73
C GLY A 180 7.83 -7.33 17.11
N THR A 181 7.18 -6.62 18.01
CA THR A 181 5.77 -6.86 18.37
C THR A 181 4.86 -6.18 17.35
N TRP A 182 4.57 -6.90 16.26
CA TRP A 182 3.66 -6.45 15.21
C TRP A 182 2.30 -7.13 15.32
N MET A 183 1.25 -6.37 15.06
CA MET A 183 -0.10 -6.87 14.84
C MET A 183 -0.34 -6.98 13.34
N ILE A 184 -1.04 -8.03 12.96
CA ILE A 184 -1.52 -8.23 11.60
C ILE A 184 -3.03 -8.40 11.65
N ALA A 185 -3.74 -7.66 10.81
CA ALA A 185 -5.18 -7.83 10.63
C ALA A 185 -5.53 -7.81 9.15
N ILE A 186 -6.64 -8.48 8.83
CA ILE A 186 -7.26 -8.41 7.52
C ILE A 186 -8.48 -7.51 7.65
N LEU A 187 -8.48 -6.40 6.91
CA LEU A 187 -9.46 -5.32 7.04
C LEU A 187 -10.31 -5.20 5.79
N ARG A 188 -11.48 -4.60 5.95
CA ARG A 188 -12.23 -4.09 4.82
C ARG A 188 -11.85 -2.64 4.55
N THR A 189 -12.00 -2.22 3.30
CA THR A 189 -11.65 -0.87 2.87
C THR A 189 -12.73 0.16 3.17
N ASP A 190 -13.91 -0.27 3.63
CA ASP A 190 -15.01 0.60 4.05
C ASP A 190 -14.95 0.89 5.56
N ASP A 191 -14.75 -0.11 6.42
CA ASP A 191 -14.72 0.10 7.87
C ASP A 191 -13.34 0.51 8.45
N TRP A 192 -12.25 -0.12 7.98
CA TRP A 192 -10.89 0.03 8.55
C TRP A 192 -10.79 -0.24 10.06
N GLU A 193 -11.74 -0.98 10.64
CA GLU A 193 -11.82 -1.30 12.08
C GLU A 193 -11.14 -2.64 12.38
N PHE A 194 -10.46 -2.73 13.54
CA PHE A 194 -9.70 -3.91 13.98
C PHE A 194 -9.71 -4.16 15.48
#